data_AF-A0A353ILC7-F1
#
_entry.id   AF-A0A353ILC7-F1
#
_cell.length_a   1.000
_cell.length_b   1.000
_cell.length_c   1.000
_cell.angle_alpha   90.00
_cell.angle_beta   90.00
_cell.angle_gamma   90.00
#
_symmetry.space_group_name_H-M   'P 1'
#
loop_
_entity.id
_entity.type
_entity.pdbx_description
1 polymer ?
#
loop_
_entity_poly.entity_id
_entity_poly.type
_entity_poly.pdbx_seq_one_letter_code
_entity_poly.pdbx_strand_id
1 'polypeptide(L)'
;MWKTIIAVSFLSLSCVALAGCDEGAKDSFVLCESTYALCTTAACTPADGSTETVDCACDVKTGYSAGEKPCTGKVNTDKGTEIRSRYYPIKSYAVCDNDRPWAWCLDKQCVVDKDDPTKASCACTVDRNQGSYLVVTDTYTGTTCTTNLWSSATVAGVNQITDFLKTTKELKPYDIKVLNAPN
;
A
#
# COMPACT_ATOMS: atom_id res chain seq x y z
N MET A 1 76.67 29.63 22.73
CA MET A 1 76.04 28.29 22.67
C MET A 1 74.55 28.47 22.49
N TRP A 2 74.01 27.74 21.53
CA TRP A 2 72.79 28.01 20.75
C TRP A 2 71.52 27.58 21.49
N LYS A 3 70.49 28.44 21.43
CA LYS A 3 69.10 28.28 21.90
C LYS A 3 68.45 26.98 21.42
N THR A 4 67.74 26.28 22.33
CA THR A 4 66.76 25.25 21.94
C THR A 4 65.36 25.76 22.28
N ILE A 5 64.54 25.97 21.24
CA ILE A 5 63.13 26.35 21.32
C ILE A 5 62.33 25.04 21.16
N ILE A 6 61.51 24.70 22.14
CA ILE A 6 60.61 23.54 22.09
C ILE A 6 59.33 23.99 21.37
N ALA A 7 59.08 23.37 20.21
CA ALA A 7 57.88 23.55 19.41
C ALA A 7 56.69 22.86 20.08
N VAL A 8 55.60 23.61 20.30
CA VAL A 8 54.33 23.09 20.79
C VAL A 8 53.52 22.59 19.59
N SER A 9 53.38 21.28 19.49
CA SER A 9 52.54 20.62 18.47
C SER A 9 51.06 20.80 18.82
N PHE A 10 50.34 21.57 18.00
CA PHE A 10 48.89 21.63 17.99
C PHE A 10 48.32 20.33 17.41
N LEU A 11 47.65 19.51 18.23
CA LEU A 11 46.77 18.44 17.74
C LEU A 11 45.42 19.06 17.34
N SER A 12 45.20 19.16 16.03
CA SER A 12 43.92 19.53 15.43
C SER A 12 42.94 18.36 15.53
N LEU A 13 41.88 18.54 16.32
CA LEU A 13 40.76 17.61 16.44
C LEU A 13 39.77 17.89 15.30
N SER A 14 39.89 17.17 14.18
CA SER A 14 38.94 17.24 13.07
C SER A 14 37.75 16.30 13.32
N CYS A 15 36.64 16.83 13.85
CA CYS A 15 35.35 16.15 13.82
C CYS A 15 34.79 16.19 12.39
N VAL A 16 34.96 15.09 11.65
CA VAL A 16 34.21 14.87 10.41
C VAL A 16 32.81 14.40 10.80
N ALA A 17 31.86 15.33 10.86
CA ALA A 17 30.45 14.99 10.92
C ALA A 17 30.03 14.45 9.54
N LEU A 18 29.96 13.13 9.41
CA LEU A 18 29.20 12.50 8.34
C LEU A 18 27.72 12.78 8.62
N ALA A 19 27.24 13.90 8.07
CA ALA A 19 25.81 14.08 7.82
C ALA A 19 25.41 13.03 6.79
N GLY A 20 25.06 11.84 7.28
CA GLY A 20 24.28 10.89 6.50
C GLY A 20 22.99 11.60 6.13
N CYS A 21 22.79 11.85 4.84
CA CYS A 21 21.46 12.11 4.31
C CYS A 21 20.65 10.87 4.62
N ASP A 22 19.85 10.92 5.69
CA ASP A 22 18.71 10.04 5.85
C ASP A 22 17.71 10.47 4.77
N GLU A 23 17.94 9.98 3.54
CA GLU A 23 16.89 9.96 2.53
C GLU A 23 15.87 8.96 3.06
N GLY A 24 14.88 9.49 3.80
CA GLY A 24 13.75 8.71 4.28
C GLY A 24 13.29 7.78 3.16
N ALA A 25 13.33 6.48 3.43
CA ALA A 25 13.07 5.44 2.44
C ALA A 25 11.78 5.78 1.71
N LYS A 26 11.88 6.13 0.42
CA LYS A 26 10.70 6.15 -0.45
C LYS A 26 10.19 4.72 -0.47
N ASP A 27 8.97 4.51 0.02
CA ASP A 27 8.29 3.22 -0.04
C ASP A 27 8.43 2.68 -1.47
N SER A 28 9.24 1.65 -1.63
CA SER A 28 9.65 1.16 -2.93
C SER A 28 8.60 0.15 -3.40
N PHE A 29 7.69 0.62 -4.24
CA PHE A 29 6.77 -0.28 -4.92
C PHE A 29 7.53 -1.20 -5.88
N VAL A 30 7.05 -2.43 -5.97
CA VAL A 30 7.54 -3.49 -6.85
C VAL A 30 6.43 -3.82 -7.85
N LEU A 31 6.75 -3.69 -9.13
CA LEU A 31 5.92 -4.19 -10.22
C LEU A 31 6.30 -5.63 -10.54
N CYS A 32 5.30 -6.48 -10.76
CA CYS A 32 5.54 -7.84 -11.25
C CYS A 32 4.34 -8.35 -12.05
N GLU A 33 4.57 -9.41 -12.80
CA GLU A 33 3.53 -10.21 -13.43
C GLU A 33 3.28 -11.49 -12.61
N SER A 34 2.06 -11.67 -12.11
CA SER A 34 1.69 -12.87 -11.34
C SER A 34 0.17 -13.06 -11.27
N THR A 35 -0.29 -14.16 -10.66
CA THR A 35 -1.68 -14.25 -10.17
C THR A 35 -1.78 -13.59 -8.80
N TYR A 36 -2.78 -12.73 -8.61
CA TYR A 36 -2.98 -11.92 -7.41
C TYR A 36 -4.46 -11.69 -7.09
N ALA A 37 -4.74 -11.28 -5.85
CA ALA A 37 -6.08 -10.84 -5.44
C ALA A 37 -6.20 -9.31 -5.57
N LEU A 38 -7.22 -8.82 -6.27
CA LEU A 38 -7.50 -7.39 -6.40
C LEU A 38 -8.38 -6.92 -5.23
N CYS A 39 -7.78 -6.85 -4.04
CA CYS A 39 -8.52 -6.48 -2.83
C CYS A 39 -8.55 -5.00 -2.56
N THR A 40 -7.68 -4.20 -3.18
CA THR A 40 -7.55 -2.75 -2.91
C THR A 40 -8.81 -1.94 -3.23
N THR A 41 -9.86 -2.60 -3.75
CA THR A 41 -11.17 -2.02 -4.06
C THR A 41 -12.33 -2.83 -3.46
N ALA A 42 -12.04 -3.84 -2.63
CA ALA A 42 -13.01 -4.81 -2.17
C ALA A 42 -13.80 -4.32 -0.94
N ALA A 43 -15.05 -4.77 -0.84
CA ALA A 43 -15.81 -4.66 0.40
C ALA A 43 -15.36 -5.74 1.38
N CYS A 44 -15.41 -5.41 2.66
CA CYS A 44 -14.92 -6.26 3.74
C CYS A 44 -15.97 -6.48 4.82
N THR A 45 -15.91 -7.64 5.45
CA THR A 45 -16.71 -8.00 6.62
C THR A 45 -15.79 -8.27 7.81
N PRO A 46 -16.17 -7.92 9.04
CA PRO A 46 -15.40 -8.30 10.22
C PRO A 46 -15.10 -9.80 10.22
N ALA A 47 -13.85 -10.18 10.45
CA ALA A 47 -13.52 -11.57 10.68
C ALA A 47 -14.14 -12.02 12.01
N ASP A 48 -14.50 -13.29 12.13
CA ASP A 48 -15.25 -13.80 13.27
C ASP A 48 -14.66 -13.37 14.62
N GLY A 49 -15.42 -12.57 15.37
CA GLY A 49 -15.05 -12.07 16.70
C GLY A 49 -13.91 -11.05 16.74
N SER A 50 -13.43 -10.55 15.59
CA SER A 50 -12.31 -9.60 15.52
C SER A 50 -12.77 -8.17 15.22
N THR A 51 -12.19 -7.21 15.92
CA THR A 51 -12.30 -5.78 15.59
C THR A 51 -11.10 -5.25 14.80
N GLU A 52 -10.01 -6.03 14.73
CA GLU A 52 -8.74 -5.60 14.13
C GLU A 52 -8.47 -6.24 12.77
N THR A 53 -9.26 -7.24 12.41
CA THR A 53 -9.11 -7.99 11.17
C THR A 53 -10.45 -8.14 10.48
N VAL A 54 -10.44 -7.99 9.17
CA VAL A 54 -11.59 -8.18 8.31
C VAL A 54 -11.23 -9.10 7.15
N ASP A 55 -12.23 -9.80 6.66
CA ASP A 55 -12.16 -10.61 5.46
C ASP A 55 -12.74 -9.82 4.30
N CYS A 56 -11.95 -9.60 3.26
CA CYS A 56 -12.38 -8.88 2.07
C CYS A 56 -12.55 -9.84 0.89
N ALA A 57 -13.68 -9.71 0.19
CA ALA A 57 -14.00 -10.56 -0.96
C ALA A 57 -13.41 -9.96 -2.24
N CYS A 58 -12.40 -10.62 -2.80
CA CYS A 58 -11.59 -10.07 -3.88
C CYS A 58 -11.69 -10.90 -5.15
N ASP A 59 -11.52 -10.23 -6.29
CA ASP A 59 -11.32 -10.92 -7.56
C ASP A 59 -9.88 -11.43 -7.67
N VAL A 60 -9.71 -12.65 -8.18
CA VAL A 60 -8.42 -13.18 -8.62
C VAL A 60 -8.14 -12.71 -10.04
N LYS A 61 -6.98 -12.11 -10.26
CA LYS A 61 -6.51 -11.64 -11.57
C LYS A 61 -5.14 -12.23 -11.87
N THR A 62 -4.77 -12.25 -13.15
CA THR A 62 -3.42 -12.59 -13.61
C THR A 62 -2.91 -11.47 -14.51
N GLY A 63 -1.68 -11.04 -14.29
CA GLY A 63 -1.02 -10.01 -15.09
C GLY A 63 -0.16 -9.09 -14.22
N TYR A 64 0.18 -7.92 -14.75
CA TYR A 64 0.97 -6.93 -14.03
C TYR A 64 0.18 -6.31 -12.87
N SER A 65 0.82 -6.20 -11.72
CA SER A 65 0.30 -5.53 -10.52
C SER A 65 1.43 -4.95 -9.67
N ALA A 66 1.10 -4.03 -8.79
CA ALA A 66 2.05 -3.38 -7.88
C ALA A 66 1.73 -3.66 -6.41
N GLY A 67 2.76 -3.54 -5.57
CA GLY A 67 2.72 -3.70 -4.12
C GLY A 67 4.06 -3.27 -3.54
N GLU A 68 4.17 -3.23 -2.22
CA GLU A 68 5.39 -2.92 -1.47
C GLU A 68 6.30 -4.15 -1.32
N LYS A 69 5.74 -5.36 -1.50
CA LYS A 69 6.48 -6.63 -1.37
C LYS A 69 6.75 -7.28 -2.73
N PRO A 70 7.80 -8.13 -2.83
CA PRO A 70 7.98 -8.99 -4.00
C PRO A 70 6.80 -9.95 -4.19
N CYS A 71 6.59 -10.31 -5.45
CA CYS A 71 5.51 -11.20 -5.82
C CYS A 71 5.87 -12.65 -5.56
N THR A 72 4.91 -13.37 -5.02
CA THR A 72 5.04 -14.80 -4.72
C THR A 72 4.30 -15.67 -5.74
N GLY A 73 3.35 -15.10 -6.49
CA GLY A 73 2.43 -15.86 -7.31
C GLY A 73 1.55 -16.79 -6.47
N LYS A 74 1.20 -17.95 -7.04
CA LYS A 74 0.43 -19.00 -6.36
C LYS A 74 1.34 -19.88 -5.51
N VAL A 75 0.97 -20.08 -4.26
CA VAL A 75 1.61 -21.02 -3.33
C VAL A 75 0.55 -21.99 -2.83
N ASN A 76 0.76 -23.29 -3.02
CA ASN A 76 -0.17 -24.30 -2.48
C ASN A 76 0.22 -24.62 -1.04
N THR A 77 -0.73 -24.48 -0.11
CA THR A 77 -0.58 -24.80 1.31
C THR A 77 -1.70 -25.73 1.76
N ASP A 78 -1.63 -26.21 3.00
CA ASP A 78 -2.70 -27.01 3.62
C ASP A 78 -4.03 -26.25 3.74
N LYS A 79 -4.00 -24.91 3.60
CA LYS A 79 -5.18 -24.03 3.64
C LYS A 79 -5.78 -23.76 2.26
N GLY A 80 -5.14 -24.24 1.19
CA GLY A 80 -5.56 -24.01 -0.20
C GLY A 80 -4.50 -23.31 -1.04
N THR A 81 -4.93 -22.76 -2.18
CA THR A 81 -4.03 -21.95 -3.01
C THR A 81 -3.97 -20.55 -2.43
N GLU A 82 -2.78 -20.12 -2.02
CA GLU A 82 -2.52 -18.79 -1.50
C GLU A 82 -1.92 -17.88 -2.57
N ILE A 83 -2.35 -16.62 -2.55
CA ILE A 83 -1.84 -15.53 -3.37
C ILE A 83 -1.69 -14.27 -2.51
N ARG A 84 -1.14 -13.20 -3.06
CA ARG A 84 -1.09 -11.89 -2.41
C ARG A 84 -2.12 -10.93 -2.98
N SER A 85 -2.65 -10.08 -2.11
CA SER A 85 -3.41 -8.90 -2.52
C SER A 85 -2.47 -7.87 -3.13
N ARG A 86 -2.87 -7.29 -4.26
CA ARG A 86 -2.05 -6.35 -5.04
C ARG A 86 -2.90 -5.20 -5.57
N TYR A 87 -2.22 -4.10 -5.87
CA TYR A 87 -2.81 -2.95 -6.52
C TYR A 87 -2.82 -3.11 -8.04
N TYR A 88 -3.95 -2.73 -8.64
CA TYR A 88 -4.10 -2.47 -10.06
C TYR A 88 -4.67 -1.06 -10.25
N PRO A 89 -4.23 -0.29 -11.28
CA PRO A 89 -4.72 1.05 -11.55
C PRO A 89 -6.23 1.21 -11.47
N ILE A 90 -6.66 2.23 -10.72
CA ILE A 90 -8.06 2.64 -10.59
C ILE A 90 -8.34 3.84 -11.51
N LYS A 91 -9.60 4.00 -11.93
CA LYS A 91 -10.01 5.12 -12.81
C LYS A 91 -10.62 6.29 -12.05
N SER A 92 -11.12 6.03 -10.85
CA SER A 92 -11.91 6.99 -10.09
C SER A 92 -11.94 6.60 -8.62
N TYR A 93 -11.99 7.59 -7.74
CA TYR A 93 -12.27 7.37 -6.32
C TYR A 93 -12.93 8.59 -5.69
N ALA A 94 -13.68 8.37 -4.62
CA ALA A 94 -14.14 9.42 -3.72
C ALA A 94 -13.20 9.55 -2.52
N VAL A 95 -12.86 10.78 -2.15
CA VAL A 95 -12.19 11.07 -0.88
C VAL A 95 -13.23 11.00 0.24
N CYS A 96 -12.90 10.26 1.29
CA CYS A 96 -13.71 10.11 2.47
C CYS A 96 -12.98 10.72 3.65
N ASP A 97 -13.49 11.85 4.14
CA ASP A 97 -12.96 12.58 5.28
C ASP A 97 -13.90 12.43 6.48
N ASN A 98 -13.71 11.34 7.23
CA ASN A 98 -14.48 10.99 8.42
C ASN A 98 -13.69 9.97 9.27
N ASP A 99 -14.15 9.72 10.50
CA ASP A 99 -13.45 8.86 11.46
C ASP A 99 -13.76 7.35 11.31
N ARG A 100 -14.43 6.92 10.22
CA ARG A 100 -14.73 5.50 10.03
C ARG A 100 -13.44 4.73 9.76
N PRO A 101 -13.32 3.51 10.32
CA PRO A 101 -12.23 2.63 9.96
C PRO A 101 -12.32 2.23 8.48
N TRP A 102 -11.19 1.80 7.95
CA TRP A 102 -11.08 1.18 6.62
C TRP A 102 -10.06 0.04 6.68
N ALA A 103 -10.04 -0.84 5.68
CA ALA A 103 -9.18 -2.02 5.70
C ALA A 103 -7.92 -1.83 4.85
N TRP A 104 -6.75 -2.16 5.39
CA TRP A 104 -5.50 -2.21 4.64
C TRP A 104 -5.22 -3.63 4.15
N CYS A 105 -5.47 -3.84 2.85
CA CYS A 105 -5.29 -5.14 2.21
C CYS A 105 -4.02 -5.26 1.36
N LEU A 106 -3.28 -4.18 1.08
CA LEU A 106 -2.12 -4.26 0.18
C LEU A 106 -1.08 -5.28 0.72
N ASP A 107 -0.64 -6.20 -0.15
CA ASP A 107 0.29 -7.30 0.13
C ASP A 107 -0.10 -8.27 1.26
N LYS A 108 -1.36 -8.22 1.73
CA LYS A 108 -1.91 -9.23 2.62
C LYS A 108 -2.03 -10.57 1.90
N GLN A 109 -1.91 -11.64 2.68
CA GLN A 109 -2.05 -13.00 2.21
C GLN A 109 -3.52 -13.33 2.02
N CYS A 110 -3.81 -14.06 0.95
CA CYS A 110 -5.14 -14.35 0.49
C CYS A 110 -5.26 -15.83 0.18
N VAL A 111 -6.42 -16.41 0.48
CA VAL A 111 -6.75 -17.79 0.11
C VAL A 111 -7.75 -17.74 -1.03
N VAL A 112 -7.41 -18.39 -2.15
CA VAL A 112 -8.32 -18.57 -3.29
C VAL A 112 -9.46 -19.48 -2.88
N ASP A 113 -10.67 -19.10 -3.25
CA ASP A 113 -11.85 -19.92 -2.99
C ASP A 113 -11.76 -21.23 -3.81
N LYS A 114 -11.96 -22.34 -3.12
CA LYS A 114 -11.90 -23.69 -3.69
C LYS A 114 -13.05 -23.97 -4.67
N ASP A 115 -14.20 -23.33 -4.45
CA ASP A 115 -15.43 -23.54 -5.23
C ASP A 115 -15.51 -22.52 -6.37
N ASP A 116 -14.89 -21.34 -6.21
CA ASP A 116 -14.75 -20.33 -7.26
C ASP A 116 -13.32 -19.77 -7.34
N PRO A 117 -12.44 -20.32 -8.21
CA PRO A 117 -11.06 -19.87 -8.32
C PRO A 117 -10.89 -18.45 -8.88
N THR A 118 -11.98 -17.77 -9.26
CA THR A 118 -11.98 -16.35 -9.62
C THR A 118 -12.11 -15.44 -8.40
N LYS A 119 -12.29 -16.00 -7.20
CA LYS A 119 -12.44 -15.30 -5.93
C LYS A 119 -11.37 -15.68 -4.93
N ALA A 120 -11.04 -14.74 -4.05
CA ALA A 120 -10.16 -14.97 -2.91
C ALA A 120 -10.65 -14.17 -1.70
N SER A 121 -10.36 -14.68 -0.51
CA SER A 121 -10.54 -13.96 0.76
C SER A 121 -9.19 -13.62 1.36
N CYS A 122 -9.05 -12.40 1.87
CA CYS A 122 -7.82 -11.94 2.51
C CYS A 122 -8.11 -11.36 3.88
N ALA A 123 -7.30 -11.76 4.86
CA ALA A 123 -7.31 -11.19 6.20
C ALA A 123 -6.58 -9.85 6.20
N CYS A 124 -7.34 -8.76 6.17
CA CYS A 124 -6.84 -7.39 6.12
C CYS A 124 -6.88 -6.74 7.51
N THR A 125 -5.95 -5.82 7.76
CA THR A 125 -5.91 -5.08 9.03
C THR A 125 -6.87 -3.90 8.98
N VAL A 126 -7.54 -3.62 10.09
CA VAL A 126 -8.40 -2.45 10.21
C VAL A 126 -7.58 -1.25 10.63
N ASP A 127 -7.47 -0.27 9.75
CA ASP A 127 -6.79 0.99 10.01
C ASP A 127 -7.76 2.07 10.48
N ARG A 128 -7.25 2.91 11.38
CA ARG A 128 -7.98 4.00 12.04
C ARG A 128 -7.10 5.23 12.14
N ASN A 129 -7.72 6.41 12.13
CA ASN A 129 -7.04 7.69 12.39
C ASN A 129 -5.85 7.98 11.45
N GLN A 130 -5.88 7.48 10.21
CA GLN A 130 -4.84 7.73 9.19
C GLN A 130 -5.15 8.96 8.31
N GLY A 131 -6.14 9.78 8.70
CA GLY A 131 -6.66 10.89 7.89
C GLY A 131 -7.60 10.42 6.78
N SER A 132 -7.83 11.29 5.79
CA SER A 132 -8.76 11.00 4.70
C SER A 132 -8.31 9.79 3.89
N TYR A 133 -9.26 8.90 3.64
CA TYR A 133 -9.06 7.66 2.88
C TYR A 133 -9.87 7.72 1.59
N LEU A 134 -9.79 6.67 0.76
CA LEU A 134 -10.54 6.64 -0.50
C LEU A 134 -11.44 5.43 -0.67
N VAL A 135 -12.51 5.63 -1.41
CA VAL A 135 -13.37 4.54 -1.88
C VAL A 135 -13.38 4.58 -3.40
N VAL A 136 -12.98 3.48 -4.03
CA VAL A 136 -12.97 3.37 -5.49
C VAL A 136 -14.40 3.33 -6.00
N THR A 137 -14.80 4.32 -6.79
CA THR A 137 -16.17 4.51 -7.27
C THR A 137 -16.23 5.54 -8.38
N ASP A 138 -17.13 5.34 -9.34
CA ASP A 138 -17.39 6.30 -10.42
C ASP A 138 -18.39 7.40 -10.02
N THR A 139 -19.10 7.21 -8.91
CA THR A 139 -20.14 8.14 -8.43
C THR A 139 -20.00 8.42 -6.95
N TYR A 140 -20.38 9.64 -6.55
CA TYR A 140 -20.38 10.07 -5.15
C TYR A 140 -21.78 10.46 -4.72
N THR A 141 -22.18 9.92 -3.57
CA THR A 141 -23.42 10.24 -2.86
C THR A 141 -23.10 10.42 -1.38
N GLY A 142 -24.03 10.99 -0.59
CA GLY A 142 -23.82 11.20 0.84
C GLY A 142 -23.54 9.91 1.65
N THR A 143 -23.82 8.73 1.10
CA THR A 143 -23.59 7.43 1.76
C THR A 143 -22.35 6.70 1.25
N THR A 144 -21.67 7.18 0.20
CA THR A 144 -20.53 6.48 -0.43
C THR A 144 -19.46 6.06 0.59
N CYS A 145 -19.15 6.93 1.56
CA CYS A 145 -18.16 6.68 2.59
C CYS A 145 -18.67 5.86 3.79
N THR A 146 -19.98 5.66 3.90
CA THR A 146 -20.63 5.05 5.08
C THR A 146 -21.26 3.69 4.81
N THR A 147 -21.49 3.31 3.55
CA THR A 147 -22.22 2.07 3.20
C THR A 147 -21.52 0.79 3.66
N ASN A 148 -20.21 0.64 3.40
CA ASN A 148 -19.46 -0.57 3.73
C ASN A 148 -18.16 -0.22 4.46
N LEU A 149 -17.51 -1.24 5.02
CA LEU A 149 -16.08 -1.20 5.30
C LEU A 149 -15.36 -1.59 4.01
N TRP A 150 -14.52 -0.71 3.49
CA TRP A 150 -13.79 -0.93 2.24
C TRP A 150 -12.33 -1.19 2.53
N SER A 151 -11.71 -2.05 1.72
CA SER A 151 -10.27 -1.96 1.53
C SER A 151 -9.96 -0.61 0.89
N SER A 152 -8.96 0.07 1.43
CA SER A 152 -8.64 1.44 1.06
C SER A 152 -7.15 1.71 1.24
N ALA A 153 -6.76 2.95 0.92
CA ALA A 153 -5.51 3.56 1.24
C ALA A 153 -5.74 5.05 1.57
N THR A 154 -4.72 5.73 2.05
CA THR A 154 -4.72 7.19 2.11
C THR A 154 -4.60 7.79 0.70
N VAL A 155 -5.01 9.06 0.54
CA VAL A 155 -4.81 9.79 -0.72
C VAL A 155 -3.32 9.87 -1.09
N ALA A 156 -2.45 10.06 -0.09
CA ALA A 156 -1.00 10.06 -0.29
C ALA A 156 -0.49 8.72 -0.83
N GLY A 157 -0.93 7.59 -0.24
CA GLY A 157 -0.53 6.26 -0.67
C GLY A 157 -0.92 5.96 -2.12
N VAL A 158 -2.13 6.34 -2.54
CA VAL A 158 -2.55 6.17 -3.95
C VAL A 158 -1.80 7.09 -4.90
N ASN A 159 -1.43 8.30 -4.48
CA ASN A 159 -0.58 9.17 -5.28
C ASN A 159 0.82 8.57 -5.46
N GLN A 160 1.43 8.04 -4.39
CA GLN A 160 2.76 7.45 -4.46
C GLN A 160 2.81 6.23 -5.40
N ILE A 161 1.86 5.30 -5.30
CA ILE A 161 1.83 4.13 -6.20
C ILE A 161 1.48 4.53 -7.64
N THR A 162 0.64 5.56 -7.83
CA THR A 162 0.34 6.13 -9.15
C THR A 162 1.59 6.72 -9.79
N ASP A 163 2.37 7.50 -9.02
CA ASP A 163 3.64 8.08 -9.48
C ASP A 163 4.68 7.00 -9.80
N PHE A 164 4.76 5.96 -8.98
CA PHE A 164 5.57 4.78 -9.30
C PHE A 164 5.17 4.17 -10.65
N LEU A 165 3.88 3.92 -10.89
CA LEU A 165 3.43 3.30 -12.14
C LEU A 165 3.72 4.15 -13.39
N LYS A 166 3.80 5.49 -13.26
CA LYS A 166 4.23 6.37 -14.37
C LYS A 166 5.64 6.00 -14.87
N THR A 167 6.50 5.49 -13.99
CA THR A 167 7.89 5.11 -14.31
C THR A 167 8.02 3.75 -15.01
N THR A 168 6.99 2.90 -14.93
CA THR A 168 7.01 1.54 -15.50
C THR A 168 6.54 1.52 -16.95
N LYS A 169 6.85 0.49 -17.75
CA LYS A 169 6.37 0.40 -19.16
C LYS A 169 5.16 -0.53 -19.29
N GLU A 170 5.08 -1.51 -18.42
CA GLU A 170 4.20 -2.67 -18.49
C GLU A 170 2.81 -2.36 -17.91
N LEU A 171 2.74 -1.45 -16.93
CA LEU A 171 1.49 -1.05 -16.27
C LEU A 171 1.45 0.46 -16.01
N LYS A 172 0.72 1.18 -16.85
CA LYS A 172 0.50 2.63 -16.68
C LYS A 172 -0.72 2.91 -15.81
N PRO A 173 -0.71 3.98 -15.00
CA PRO A 173 -1.92 4.42 -14.31
C PRO A 173 -2.93 4.98 -15.32
N TYR A 174 -4.20 5.00 -14.91
CA TYR A 174 -5.23 5.76 -15.62
C TYR A 174 -5.18 7.23 -15.21
N ASP A 175 -5.85 8.09 -15.99
CA ASP A 175 -6.20 9.43 -15.54
C ASP A 175 -7.29 9.32 -14.47
N ILE A 176 -6.89 9.45 -13.21
CA ILE A 176 -7.77 9.19 -12.08
C ILE A 176 -8.72 10.37 -11.85
N LYS A 177 -10.02 10.12 -11.93
CA LYS A 177 -11.05 11.08 -11.55
C LYS A 177 -11.25 11.09 -10.03
N VAL A 178 -10.90 12.19 -9.38
CA VAL A 178 -11.13 12.39 -7.94
C VAL A 178 -12.52 12.98 -7.72
N LEU A 179 -13.30 12.36 -6.82
CA LEU A 179 -14.62 12.80 -6.39
C LEU A 179 -14.55 13.26 -4.93
N ASN A 180 -15.41 14.21 -4.55
CA ASN A 180 -15.49 14.74 -3.18
C ASN A 180 -14.13 15.23 -2.64
N ALA A 181 -13.29 15.84 -3.49
CA ALA A 181 -12.02 16.39 -3.04
C ALA A 181 -12.28 17.51 -2.00
N PRO A 182 -11.51 17.56 -0.90
CA PRO A 182 -11.57 18.69 0.02
C PRO A 182 -11.18 19.98 -0.73
N ASN A 183 -11.92 21.06 -0.45
CA ASN A 183 -11.66 22.39 -1.02
C ASN A 183 -10.42 23.04 -0.41
#